data_AF-A0A7J4KGN2-F1
#
_entry.id   AF-A0A7J4KGN2-F1
#
_cell.length_a   1.000
_cell.length_b   1.000
_cell.length_c   1.000
_cell.angle_alpha   90.00
_cell.angle_beta   90.00
_cell.angle_gamma   90.00
#
_symmetry.space_group_name_H-M   'P 1'
#
loop_
_entity.id
_entity.type
_entity.pdbx_description
1 polymer ?
#
loop_
_entity_poly.entity_id
_entity_poly.type
_entity_poly.pdbx_seq_one_letter_code
_entity_poly.pdbx_strand_id
1 'polypeptide(L)' 'MSVQEVDCKTALSKSTLPGLTYSLNPYRGCQHNCAYCYAPNVLRQPRERWGEDLMVKKNIPV' A
#
# COMPACT_ATOMS: atom_id res chain seq x y z
N MET A 1 4.47 -9.72 -12.86
CA MET A 1 4.88 -8.57 -12.03
C MET A 1 4.60 -7.29 -12.79
N SER A 2 3.66 -6.47 -12.32
CA SER A 2 3.30 -5.20 -12.93
C SER A 2 3.51 -4.05 -11.95
N VAL A 3 4.01 -2.92 -12.44
CA VAL A 3 4.08 -1.66 -11.69
C VAL A 3 3.21 -0.67 -12.44
N GLN A 4 2.28 -0.04 -11.74
CA GLN A 4 1.34 0.91 -12.31
C GLN A 4 1.35 2.18 -11.49
N GLU A 5 1.42 3.32 -12.17
CA GLU A 5 1.20 4.60 -11.51
C GLU A 5 -0.29 4.93 -11.49
N VAL A 6 -0.79 5.37 -10.34
CA VAL A 6 -2.19 5.71 -10.13
C VAL A 6 -2.31 7.10 -9.49
N ASP A 7 -3.33 7.85 -9.90
CA ASP A 7 -3.72 9.06 -9.20
C ASP A 7 -4.52 8.71 -7.94
N CYS A 8 -4.34 9.49 -6.88
CA CYS A 8 -5.02 9.32 -5.61
C CYS A 8 -5.58 10.66 -5.11
N LYS A 9 -6.63 10.62 -4.29
CA LYS A 9 -7.12 11.84 -3.61
C LYS A 9 -6.16 12.30 -2.52
N THR A 10 -5.54 11.34 -1.84
CA THR A 10 -4.52 11.52 -0.81
C THR A 10 -3.80 10.20 -0.57
N ALA A 11 -2.55 10.27 -0.13
CA ALA A 11 -1.79 9.13 0.37
C ALA A 11 -1.84 9.01 1.91
N LEU A 12 -2.50 9.93 2.60
CA LEU A 12 -2.63 9.91 4.06
C LEU A 12 -3.92 9.22 4.50
N SER A 13 -3.80 8.25 5.40
CA SER A 13 -4.91 7.68 6.16
C SER A 13 -4.81 8.09 7.62
N LYS A 14 -5.94 8.21 8.34
CA LYS A 14 -5.90 8.43 9.80
C LYS A 14 -5.21 7.25 10.46
N SER A 15 -4.28 7.54 11.37
CA SER A 15 -3.61 6.51 12.15
C SER A 15 -4.41 6.18 13.41
N THR A 16 -4.37 4.91 13.81
CA THR A 16 -4.90 4.44 15.10
C THR A 16 -3.79 4.19 16.12
N LEU A 17 -2.53 4.42 15.75
CA LEU A 17 -1.38 4.24 16.62
C LEU A 17 -1.19 5.43 17.57
N PRO A 18 -0.82 5.21 18.84
CA PRO A 18 -0.55 6.29 19.79
C PRO A 18 0.49 7.28 19.26
N GLY A 19 0.20 8.57 19.40
CA GLY A 19 1.13 9.64 19.00
C GLY A 19 1.21 9.93 17.49
N LEU A 20 0.43 9.25 16.65
CA LEU A 20 0.39 9.48 15.21
C LEU A 20 -1.00 9.94 14.76
N THR A 21 -1.06 11.03 14.00
CA THR A 21 -2.31 11.53 13.42
C THR A 21 -2.65 10.81 12.11
N TYR A 22 -1.64 10.60 11.26
CA TYR A 22 -1.79 10.00 9.94
C TYR A 22 -0.72 8.94 9.67
N SER A 23 -1.01 8.04 8.74
CA SER A 23 -0.06 7.12 8.14
C SER A 23 0.05 7.41 6.65
N LEU A 24 1.29 7.43 6.15
CA LEU A 24 1.57 7.61 4.72
C LEU A 24 1.53 6.25 4.01
N ASN A 25 0.66 6.14 3.01
CA ASN A 25 0.55 4.99 2.12
C ASN A 25 0.89 5.45 0.69
N PRO A 26 2.16 5.40 0.27
CA PRO A 26 2.59 5.89 -1.05
C PRO A 26 2.33 4.88 -2.17
N TYR A 27 2.06 3.62 -1.83
CA TYR A 27 1.75 2.56 -2.78
C TYR A 27 0.80 1.52 -2.18
N ARG A 28 0.19 0.71 -3.04
CA ARG A 28 -0.57 -0.49 -2.67
C ARG A 28 -0.03 -1.71 -3.42
N GLY A 29 0.13 -2.84 -2.73
CA GLY A 29 0.76 -4.03 -3.28
C GLY A 29 2.25 -4.11 -2.95
N CYS A 30 2.93 -5.14 -3.44
CA CYS A 30 4.35 -5.40 -3.19
C CYS A 30 4.84 -6.40 -4.24
N GLN A 31 6.11 -6.31 -4.67
CA GLN A 31 6.73 -7.27 -5.59
C GLN A 31 7.56 -8.35 -4.87
N HIS A 32 7.84 -8.18 -3.57
CA HIS A 32 8.75 -9.04 -2.82
C HIS A 32 8.13 -10.38 -2.38
N ASN A 33 6.79 -10.43 -2.26
CA ASN A 33 6.01 -11.61 -1.89
C ASN A 33 6.54 -12.42 -0.68
N CYS A 34 6.95 -11.74 0.41
CA CYS A 34 7.52 -12.44 1.56
C CYS A 34 6.53 -13.44 2.17
N ALA A 35 6.99 -14.65 2.48
CA ALA A 35 6.17 -15.71 3.09
C ALA A 35 5.47 -15.28 4.39
N TYR A 36 6.09 -14.40 5.17
CA TYR A 36 5.58 -13.88 6.44
C TYR A 36 4.83 -12.54 6.31
N CYS A 37 4.55 -12.05 5.10
CA CYS A 37 3.95 -10.74 4.92
C CYS A 37 2.52 -10.69 5.49
N TYR A 38 2.27 -9.77 6.42
CA TYR A 38 0.95 -9.53 7.01
C TYR A 38 0.10 -8.53 6.20
N ALA A 39 0.73 -7.73 5.34
CA ALA A 39 0.09 -6.67 4.56
C ALA A 39 -1.10 -7.13 3.69
N PRO A 40 -1.10 -8.31 3.03
CA PRO A 40 -2.26 -8.78 2.27
C PRO A 40 -3.53 -8.86 3.13
N ASN A 41 -3.39 -9.37 4.36
CA ASN A 41 -4.51 -9.51 5.29
C ASN A 41 -5.03 -8.14 5.72
N VAL A 42 -4.13 -7.23 6.13
CA VAL A 42 -4.50 -5.85 6.52
C VAL A 42 -5.17 -5.08 5.39
N LEU A 43 -4.69 -5.24 4.15
CA LEU A 43 -5.23 -4.57 2.97
C LEU A 43 -6.41 -5.32 2.32
N ARG A 44 -6.83 -6.44 2.92
CA ARG A 44 -7.87 -7.36 2.42
C ARG A 44 -7.66 -7.73 0.95
N GLN A 45 -6.43 -8.08 0.60
CA GLN A 45 -6.06 -8.55 -0.72
C GLN A 45 -5.81 -10.07 -0.71
N PRO A 46 -6.24 -10.80 -1.75
CA PRO A 46 -5.96 -12.23 -1.89
C PRO A 46 -4.46 -12.50 -1.81
N ARG A 47 -4.04 -13.50 -1.03
CA ARG A 47 -2.63 -13.82 -0.85
C ARG A 47 -2.00 -14.38 -2.13
N GLU A 48 -2.81 -15.04 -2.94
CA GLU A 48 -2.44 -15.68 -4.20
C GLU A 48 -1.96 -14.66 -5.23
N ARG A 49 -2.50 -13.43 -5.18
CA ARG A 49 -2.13 -12.31 -6.06
C ARG A 49 -1.09 -11.38 -5.45
N TRP A 50 -0.69 -11.60 -4.20
CA TRP A 50 0.31 -10.75 -3.56
C TRP A 50 1.68 -11.04 -4.15
N GLY A 51 2.45 -10.00 -4.48
CA GLY A 51 3.69 -10.16 -5.25
C GLY A 51 3.55 -9.81 -6.73
N GLU A 52 2.33 -9.82 -7.27
CA GLU A 52 2.11 -9.68 -8.71
C GLU A 52 2.02 -8.21 -9.13
N ASP A 53 1.42 -7.36 -8.32
CA ASP A 53 1.13 -5.96 -8.67
C ASP A 53 1.60 -4.96 -7.61
N LEU A 54 2.11 -3.83 -8.09
CA LEU A 54 2.46 -2.66 -7.29
C LEU A 54 1.84 -1.41 -7.92
N MET A 55 0.94 -0.77 -7.19
CA MET A 55 0.31 0.50 -7.57
C MET A 55 1.00 1.65 -6.84
N VAL A 56 1.74 2.49 -7.55
CA VAL A 56 2.47 3.65 -7.01
C VAL A 56 1.62 4.91 -7.17
N LYS A 57 1.45 5.70 -6.11
CA LYS A 57 0.66 6.94 -6.16
C LYS A 57 1.54 8.12 -6.58
N LYS A 58 1.17 8.82 -7.66
CA LYS A 58 2.05 9.84 -8.30
C LYS A 58 1.74 11.30 -7.97
N ASN A 59 0.53 11.63 -7.52
CA ASN A 59 0.07 13.01 -7.28
C ASN A 59 0.02 13.36 -5.77
N ILE A 60 1.01 12.90 -5.00
CA ILE A 60 1.11 13.19 -3.56
C ILE A 60 1.75 14.58 -3.41
N PRO A 61 1.04 15.57 -2.85
CA PRO A 61 1.63 16.88 -2.59
C PRO A 61 2.75 16.77 -1.56
N VAL A 62 3.81 17.55 -1.75
CA VAL A 62 4.95 17.71 -0.83
C VAL A 62 4.59 18.66 0.29
#